data_AF-A0A9P5P786-F1
#
_entry.id   AF-A0A9P5P786-F1
#
_cell.length_a   1.000
_cell.length_b   1.000
_cell.length_c   1.000
_cell.angle_alpha   90.00
_cell.angle_beta   90.00
_cell.angle_gamma   90.00
#
_symmetry.space_group_name_H-M   'P 1'
#
loop_
_entity.id
_entity.type
_entity.pdbx_description
1 polymer ?
#
loop_
_entity_poly.entity_id
_entity_poly.type
_entity_poly.pdbx_seq_one_letter_code
_entity_poly.pdbx_strand_id
1 'polypeptide(L)'
;MLDYLNLLSSPTMVSDTDEEILLKPFHHIEDNPGKGTRTLLLQGFNKWFKIPQGQLNVIIQITNMLHNASLLYRDSLERYFKVPTEKEYVDMANKKTSGLFRLAIRLLIACSSKCSSPPSSYITLANLIGVYFQIRDDLLNLISKEYSDAKGFAEDLEEGKFSFPIIHGINADISDNRILETLRQRPKASGPKYDIIEYLKCNTRSFEYTVDSLEHLESLIQKEMAALEPNCILENIVSKLHVDKDKLGI
;
A
#
# COMPACT_ATOMS: atom_id res chain seq x y z
N MET A 1 34.14 -4.36 28.87
CA MET A 1 33.38 -3.61 27.84
C MET A 1 33.51 -4.41 26.55
N LEU A 2 32.42 -4.70 25.84
CA LEU A 2 32.45 -5.47 24.59
C LEU A 2 33.24 -4.69 23.53
N ASP A 3 34.21 -5.34 22.87
CA ASP A 3 35.00 -4.77 21.79
C ASP A 3 34.25 -4.90 20.46
N TYR A 4 33.31 -3.98 20.24
CA TYR A 4 32.45 -3.94 19.06
C TYR A 4 33.23 -3.75 17.76
N LEU A 5 34.44 -3.19 17.80
CA LEU A 5 35.28 -2.99 16.63
C LEU A 5 35.79 -4.34 16.10
N ASN A 6 36.27 -5.23 16.95
CA ASN A 6 36.68 -6.58 16.53
C ASN A 6 35.50 -7.44 16.04
N LEU A 7 34.33 -7.30 16.68
CA LEU A 7 33.14 -8.08 16.34
C LEU A 7 32.55 -7.71 14.96
N LEU A 8 32.65 -6.44 14.57
CA LEU A 8 32.10 -5.92 13.30
C LEU A 8 33.13 -5.93 12.14
N SER A 9 34.41 -6.10 12.44
CA SER A 9 35.49 -6.10 11.44
C SER A 9 35.82 -7.49 10.89
N SER A 10 35.28 -8.55 11.49
CA SER A 10 35.42 -9.91 10.97
C SER A 10 34.43 -10.10 9.81
N PRO A 11 34.85 -10.60 8.63
CA PRO A 11 33.93 -10.88 7.55
C PRO A 11 32.89 -11.87 8.07
N THR A 12 31.62 -11.48 7.99
CA THR A 12 30.51 -12.36 8.33
C THR A 12 30.56 -13.49 7.32
N MET A 13 31.08 -14.65 7.73
CA MET A 13 31.01 -15.88 6.96
C MET A 13 29.55 -16.37 7.04
N VAL A 14 28.65 -15.64 6.39
CA VAL A 14 27.32 -16.19 6.08
C VAL A 14 27.60 -17.23 5.01
N SER A 15 27.47 -18.51 5.33
CA SER A 15 27.55 -19.55 4.30
C SER A 15 26.37 -19.38 3.34
N ASP A 16 26.48 -19.82 2.09
CA ASP A 16 25.36 -19.79 1.13
C ASP A 16 24.09 -20.45 1.73
N THR A 17 24.29 -21.48 2.57
CA THR A 17 23.25 -22.14 3.38
C THR A 17 22.61 -21.24 4.44
N ASP A 18 23.37 -20.37 5.09
CA ASP A 18 22.85 -19.42 6.08
C ASP A 18 22.08 -18.28 5.39
N GLU A 19 22.54 -17.81 4.23
CA GLU A 19 21.84 -16.80 3.42
C GLU A 19 20.51 -17.36 2.90
N GLU A 20 20.49 -18.60 2.40
CA GLU A 20 19.27 -19.28 1.96
C GLU A 20 18.26 -19.44 3.11
N ILE A 21 18.72 -19.80 4.32
CA ILE A 21 17.85 -19.90 5.50
C ILE A 21 17.28 -18.53 5.89
N LEU A 22 18.09 -17.47 5.87
CA LEU A 22 17.65 -16.11 6.22
C LEU A 22 16.68 -15.52 5.20
N LEU A 23 16.84 -15.85 3.92
CA LEU A 23 15.99 -15.37 2.83
C LEU A 23 14.74 -16.22 2.60
N LYS A 24 14.60 -17.40 3.22
CA LYS A 24 13.40 -18.25 3.09
C LYS A 24 12.07 -17.48 3.24
N PRO A 25 11.87 -16.62 4.27
CA PRO A 25 10.65 -15.83 4.38
C PRO A 25 10.48 -14.82 3.24
N PHE A 26 11.59 -14.26 2.74
CA PHE A 26 11.59 -13.32 1.62
C PHE A 26 11.25 -14.01 0.29
N HIS A 27 11.88 -15.16 0.00
CA HIS A 27 11.59 -15.97 -1.19
C HIS A 27 10.15 -16.48 -1.20
N HIS A 28 9.59 -16.86 -0.05
CA HIS A 28 8.18 -17.22 0.05
C HIS A 28 7.22 -16.10 -0.39
N ILE A 29 7.57 -14.84 -0.13
CA ILE A 29 6.81 -13.67 -0.61
C ILE A 29 7.04 -13.44 -2.11
N GLU A 30 8.25 -13.66 -2.62
CA GLU A 30 8.54 -13.56 -4.06
C GLU A 30 7.79 -14.61 -4.88
N ASP A 31 7.63 -15.83 -4.36
CA ASP A 31 6.91 -16.93 -5.00
C ASP A 31 5.40 -16.69 -5.10
N ASN A 32 4.87 -15.70 -4.37
CA ASN A 32 3.48 -15.26 -4.43
C ASN A 32 3.38 -13.81 -4.95
N PRO A 33 3.77 -13.55 -6.21
CA PRO A 33 3.85 -12.20 -6.73
C PRO A 33 2.48 -11.54 -6.74
N GLY A 34 2.39 -10.34 -6.16
CA GLY A 34 1.19 -9.49 -6.29
C GLY A 34 0.92 -9.08 -7.74
N LYS A 35 -0.13 -8.28 -7.96
CA LYS A 35 -0.67 -7.89 -9.29
C LYS A 35 0.29 -7.09 -10.22
N GLY A 36 1.58 -6.97 -9.91
CA GLY A 36 2.58 -6.28 -10.76
C GLY A 36 2.39 -4.77 -10.91
N THR A 37 1.49 -4.17 -10.11
CA THR A 37 1.08 -2.77 -10.31
C THR A 37 2.21 -1.76 -10.14
N ARG A 38 3.17 -2.04 -9.26
CA ARG A 38 4.35 -1.17 -9.04
C ARG A 38 5.24 -1.12 -10.28
N THR A 39 5.46 -2.27 -10.91
CA THR A 39 6.20 -2.37 -12.18
C THR A 39 5.53 -1.53 -13.27
N LEU A 40 4.21 -1.68 -13.42
CA LEU A 40 3.44 -0.93 -14.42
C LEU A 40 3.49 0.58 -14.16
N LEU A 41 3.40 1.00 -12.89
CA LEU A 41 3.53 2.41 -12.52
C LEU A 41 4.93 2.94 -12.87
N LEU A 42 6.00 2.23 -12.51
CA LEU A 42 7.37 2.66 -12.84
C LEU A 42 7.61 2.73 -14.35
N GLN A 43 7.05 1.80 -15.12
CA GLN A 43 7.05 1.86 -16.59
C GLN A 43 6.28 3.09 -17.09
N GLY A 44 5.12 3.39 -16.48
CA GLY A 44 4.34 4.58 -16.77
C GLY A 44 5.12 5.88 -16.50
N PHE A 45 5.74 6.02 -15.34
CA PHE A 45 6.61 7.16 -15.03
C PHE A 45 7.83 7.23 -15.95
N ASN A 46 8.40 6.10 -16.36
CA ASN A 46 9.54 6.08 -17.29
C ASN A 46 9.16 6.61 -18.69
N LYS A 47 7.88 6.68 -19.05
CA LYS A 47 7.46 7.34 -20.30
C LYS A 47 7.92 8.81 -20.36
N TRP A 48 7.91 9.50 -19.22
CA TRP A 48 8.39 10.88 -19.09
C TRP A 48 9.92 10.95 -19.02
N PHE A 49 10.53 10.12 -18.16
CA PHE A 49 11.96 10.20 -17.85
C PHE A 49 12.87 9.55 -18.90
N LYS A 50 12.35 8.57 -19.66
CA LYS A 50 13.02 7.88 -20.77
C LYS A 50 14.41 7.35 -20.41
N ILE A 51 14.56 6.80 -19.21
CA ILE A 51 15.82 6.16 -18.80
C ILE A 51 16.01 4.82 -19.53
N PRO A 52 17.26 4.37 -19.74
CA PRO A 52 17.57 3.07 -20.34
C PRO A 52 16.90 1.90 -19.61
N GLN A 53 16.45 0.89 -20.37
CA GLN A 53 15.72 -0.25 -19.82
C GLN A 53 16.51 -1.00 -18.72
N GLY A 54 17.83 -1.11 -18.87
CA GLY A 54 18.69 -1.73 -17.86
C GLY A 54 18.62 -1.00 -16.50
N GLN A 55 18.65 0.34 -16.51
CA GLN A 55 18.52 1.14 -15.29
C GLN A 55 17.11 1.05 -14.70
N LEU A 56 16.07 1.04 -15.55
CA LEU A 56 14.68 0.86 -15.10
C LEU A 56 14.50 -0.49 -14.40
N ASN A 57 15.07 -1.57 -14.95
CA ASN A 57 14.99 -2.91 -14.36
C ASN A 57 15.62 -2.95 -12.96
N VAL A 58 16.78 -2.31 -12.77
CA VAL A 58 17.43 -2.20 -11.46
C VAL A 58 16.56 -1.43 -10.47
N ILE A 59 15.95 -0.31 -10.88
CA ILE A 59 15.05 0.47 -10.03
C ILE A 59 13.82 -0.36 -9.63
N ILE A 60 13.23 -1.11 -10.57
CA ILE A 60 12.10 -2.02 -10.29
C ILE A 60 12.51 -3.09 -9.28
N GLN A 61 13.67 -3.73 -9.46
CA GLN A 61 14.18 -4.75 -8.54
C GLN A 61 14.36 -4.19 -7.12
N ILE A 62 15.07 -3.07 -6.96
CA ILE A 62 15.27 -2.41 -5.67
C ILE A 62 13.91 -2.07 -5.02
N THR A 63 12.98 -1.54 -5.81
CA THR A 63 11.64 -1.18 -5.33
C THR A 63 10.90 -2.41 -4.81
N ASN A 64 10.93 -3.52 -5.54
CA ASN A 64 10.27 -4.76 -5.13
C ASN A 64 10.93 -5.39 -3.90
N MET A 65 12.26 -5.41 -3.82
CA MET A 65 12.99 -5.92 -2.65
C MET A 65 12.61 -5.14 -1.38
N LEU A 66 12.64 -3.81 -1.44
CA LEU A 66 12.27 -2.96 -0.30
C LEU A 66 10.79 -3.12 0.08
N HIS A 67 9.92 -3.33 -0.91
CA HIS A 67 8.51 -3.62 -0.63
C HIS A 67 8.36 -4.93 0.15
N ASN A 68 8.97 -6.02 -0.33
CA ASN A 68 8.88 -7.33 0.30
C ASN A 68 9.47 -7.32 1.71
N ALA A 69 10.62 -6.65 1.89
CA ALA A 69 11.20 -6.44 3.22
C ALA A 69 10.25 -5.67 4.16
N SER A 70 9.51 -4.69 3.65
CA SER A 70 8.51 -3.94 4.45
C SER A 70 7.31 -4.80 4.87
N LEU A 71 6.96 -5.83 4.09
CA LEU A 71 5.90 -6.79 4.44
C LEU A 71 6.36 -7.68 5.60
N LEU A 72 7.58 -8.22 5.52
CA LEU A 72 8.18 -9.02 6.59
C LEU A 72 8.24 -8.25 7.91
N TYR A 73 8.63 -6.97 7.86
CA TYR A 73 8.73 -6.14 9.07
C TYR A 73 7.36 -5.81 9.68
N ARG A 74 6.30 -5.68 8.87
CA ARG A 74 4.94 -5.43 9.36
C ARG A 74 4.45 -6.56 10.27
N ASP A 75 4.71 -7.80 9.89
CA ASP A 75 4.21 -8.98 10.59
C ASP A 75 4.90 -9.18 11.96
N SER A 76 6.01 -8.47 12.20
CA SER A 76 6.81 -8.53 13.43
C SER A 76 6.46 -7.48 14.49
N LEU A 77 5.62 -6.48 14.18
CA LEU A 77 5.36 -5.36 15.08
C LEU A 77 3.99 -5.45 15.76
N GLU A 78 3.98 -5.82 17.04
CA GLU A 78 2.87 -5.50 17.94
C GLU A 78 2.81 -3.98 18.14
N ARG A 79 1.79 -3.33 17.58
CA ARG A 79 1.54 -1.90 17.80
C ARG A 79 0.64 -1.69 19.01
N TYR A 80 0.89 -0.60 19.74
CA TYR A 80 -0.06 0.00 20.67
C TYR A 80 -1.43 0.11 20.00
N PHE A 81 -2.47 -0.47 20.62
CA PHE A 81 -3.84 -0.51 20.12
C PHE A 81 -4.54 0.86 20.30
N LYS A 82 -4.01 1.88 19.62
CA LYS A 82 -4.55 3.25 19.58
C LYS A 82 -5.18 3.49 18.21
N VAL A 83 -6.44 3.90 18.19
CA VAL A 83 -7.13 4.28 16.96
C VAL A 83 -6.44 5.52 16.37
N PRO A 84 -5.93 5.47 15.12
CA PRO A 84 -5.36 6.64 14.48
C PRO A 84 -6.48 7.57 14.00
N THR A 85 -6.19 8.87 13.98
CA THR A 85 -6.97 9.82 13.18
C THR A 85 -6.81 9.52 11.69
N GLU A 86 -7.78 9.95 10.88
CA GLU A 86 -7.68 9.81 9.43
C GLU A 86 -6.42 10.48 8.87
N LYS A 87 -6.06 11.66 9.40
CA LYS A 87 -4.81 12.34 9.03
C LYS A 87 -3.58 11.49 9.34
N GLU A 88 -3.50 10.89 10.54
CA GLU A 88 -2.39 10.00 10.91
C GLU A 88 -2.35 8.77 10.00
N TYR A 89 -3.51 8.23 9.60
CA TYR A 89 -3.59 7.14 8.62
C TYR A 89 -3.05 7.58 7.26
N VAL A 90 -3.48 8.73 6.72
CA VAL A 90 -3.01 9.24 5.42
C VAL A 90 -1.51 9.52 5.47
N ASP A 91 -1.01 10.12 6.55
CA ASP A 91 0.42 10.36 6.74
C ASP A 91 1.21 9.04 6.81
N MET A 92 0.66 8.00 7.43
CA MET A 92 1.23 6.66 7.49
C MET A 92 1.24 5.97 6.12
N ALA A 93 0.10 5.97 5.41
CA ALA A 93 -0.03 5.41 4.06
C ALA A 93 0.94 6.10 3.08
N ASN A 94 1.08 7.41 3.20
CA ASN A 94 2.00 8.22 2.42
C ASN A 94 3.48 7.97 2.78
N LYS A 95 3.79 7.52 4.00
CA LYS A 95 5.16 7.11 4.38
C LYS A 95 5.50 5.70 3.88
N LYS A 96 4.57 4.74 3.99
CA LYS A 96 4.77 3.35 3.59
C LYS A 96 4.79 3.18 2.06
N THR A 97 3.65 3.43 1.42
CA THR A 97 3.45 3.12 0.00
C THR A 97 4.05 4.22 -0.87
N SER A 98 3.74 5.48 -0.57
CA SER A 98 4.27 6.59 -1.36
C SER A 98 5.75 6.87 -1.07
N GLY A 99 6.30 6.49 0.08
CA GLY A 99 7.74 6.60 0.37
C GLY A 99 8.60 5.80 -0.60
N LEU A 100 8.18 4.57 -0.87
CA LEU A 100 8.85 3.70 -1.83
C LEU A 100 8.70 4.21 -3.27
N PHE A 101 7.50 4.67 -3.66
CA PHE A 101 7.30 5.31 -4.97
C PHE A 101 8.11 6.59 -5.13
N ARG A 102 8.21 7.43 -4.09
CA ARG A 102 9.05 8.63 -4.10
C ARG A 102 10.53 8.29 -4.31
N LEU A 103 11.03 7.24 -3.64
CA LEU A 103 12.40 6.76 -3.87
C LEU A 103 12.59 6.36 -5.33
N ALA A 104 11.71 5.51 -5.85
CA ALA A 104 11.82 5.03 -7.22
C ALA A 104 11.74 6.17 -8.26
N ILE A 105 10.83 7.13 -8.09
CA ILE A 105 10.72 8.30 -8.98
C ILE A 105 11.96 9.20 -8.86
N ARG A 106 12.50 9.41 -7.65
CA ARG A 106 13.75 10.15 -7.48
C ARG A 106 14.92 9.45 -8.17
N LEU A 107 14.98 8.12 -8.15
CA LEU A 107 15.98 7.35 -8.90
C LEU A 107 15.77 7.51 -10.41
N LEU A 108 14.53 7.44 -10.91
CA LEU A 108 14.23 7.68 -12.33
C LEU A 108 14.69 9.08 -12.77
N ILE A 109 14.46 10.09 -11.94
CA ILE A 109 14.88 11.47 -12.22
C ILE A 109 16.40 11.59 -12.19
N ALA A 110 17.06 11.03 -11.19
CA ALA A 110 18.52 11.06 -11.06
C ALA A 110 19.23 10.39 -12.24
N CYS A 111 18.60 9.37 -12.83
CA CYS A 111 19.10 8.68 -14.02
C CYS A 111 18.70 9.37 -15.35
N SER A 112 17.81 10.36 -15.33
CA SER A 112 17.31 11.02 -16.54
C SER A 112 18.12 12.25 -16.90
N SER A 113 18.52 12.35 -18.16
CA SER A 113 19.15 13.57 -18.71
C SER A 113 18.17 14.72 -18.95
N LYS A 114 16.86 14.51 -18.76
CA LYS A 114 15.80 15.48 -19.07
C LYS A 114 15.38 16.37 -17.90
N CYS A 115 15.76 16.05 -16.68
CA CYS A 115 15.29 16.77 -15.49
C CYS A 115 16.43 17.04 -14.52
N SER A 116 16.82 18.30 -14.37
CA SER A 116 17.83 18.74 -13.42
C SER A 116 17.32 18.86 -11.97
N SER A 117 16.00 18.76 -11.77
CA SER A 117 15.35 18.62 -10.45
C SER A 117 13.98 17.94 -10.63
N PRO A 118 13.44 17.24 -9.62
CA PRO A 118 12.05 16.76 -9.66
C PRO A 118 11.10 17.97 -9.62
N PRO A 119 10.24 18.20 -10.63
CA PRO A 119 9.05 19.00 -10.40
C PRO A 119 8.28 18.39 -9.22
N SER A 120 7.92 19.23 -8.24
CA SER A 120 7.08 18.84 -7.12
C SER A 120 5.84 18.06 -7.56
N SER A 121 5.32 18.34 -8.77
CA SER A 121 4.17 17.69 -9.40
C SER A 121 4.29 16.16 -9.56
N TYR A 122 5.44 15.59 -9.97
CA TYR A 122 5.54 14.13 -10.08
C TYR A 122 5.50 13.43 -8.71
N ILE A 123 6.05 14.09 -7.70
CA ILE A 123 6.03 13.59 -6.31
C ILE A 123 4.61 13.70 -5.74
N THR A 124 3.90 14.80 -6.02
CA THR A 124 2.48 14.97 -5.65
C THR A 124 1.63 13.88 -6.28
N LEU A 125 1.76 13.65 -7.59
CA LEU A 125 1.04 12.59 -8.30
C LEU A 125 1.32 11.20 -7.69
N ALA A 126 2.59 10.89 -7.42
CA ALA A 126 2.96 9.62 -6.79
C ALA A 126 2.37 9.45 -5.39
N ASN A 127 2.31 10.54 -4.60
CA ASN A 127 1.71 10.53 -3.28
C ASN A 127 0.21 10.26 -3.35
N LEU A 128 -0.50 10.96 -4.24
CA LEU A 128 -1.94 10.77 -4.45
C LEU A 128 -2.24 9.33 -4.87
N ILE A 129 -1.52 8.82 -5.87
CA ILE A 129 -1.64 7.44 -6.34
C ILE A 129 -1.39 6.46 -5.17
N GLY A 130 -0.32 6.65 -4.41
CA GLY A 130 0.03 5.75 -3.30
C GLY A 130 -1.03 5.70 -2.19
N VAL A 131 -1.63 6.84 -1.84
CA VAL A 131 -2.75 6.91 -0.86
C VAL A 131 -4.01 6.27 -1.43
N TYR A 132 -4.38 6.61 -2.67
CA TYR A 132 -5.52 6.00 -3.36
C TYR A 132 -5.42 4.47 -3.39
N PHE A 133 -4.25 3.94 -3.74
CA PHE A 133 -4.01 2.50 -3.75
C PHE A 133 -4.23 1.84 -2.39
N GLN A 134 -3.76 2.48 -1.31
CA GLN A 134 -3.88 1.91 0.03
C GLN A 134 -5.34 1.92 0.51
N ILE A 135 -6.07 3.02 0.31
CA ILE A 135 -7.49 3.11 0.68
C ILE A 135 -8.33 2.11 -0.14
N ARG A 136 -8.02 1.95 -1.42
CA ARG A 136 -8.66 0.96 -2.29
C ARG A 136 -8.37 -0.47 -1.85
N ASP A 137 -7.14 -0.78 -1.47
CA ASP A 137 -6.73 -2.10 -0.96
C ASP A 137 -7.51 -2.45 0.32
N ASP A 138 -7.60 -1.48 1.25
CA ASP A 138 -8.34 -1.57 2.50
C ASP A 138 -9.85 -1.80 2.28
N LEU A 139 -10.47 -1.08 1.33
CA LEU A 139 -11.88 -1.29 0.98
C LEU A 139 -12.11 -2.70 0.42
N LEU A 140 -11.34 -3.08 -0.61
CA LEU A 140 -11.53 -4.36 -1.29
C LEU A 140 -11.25 -5.57 -0.39
N ASN A 141 -10.36 -5.44 0.59
CA ASN A 141 -10.14 -6.47 1.60
C ASN A 141 -11.43 -6.85 2.35
N LEU A 142 -12.31 -5.88 2.59
CA LEU A 142 -13.55 -6.08 3.36
C LEU A 142 -14.74 -6.53 2.52
N ILE A 143 -14.83 -6.10 1.24
CA ILE A 143 -16.07 -6.24 0.46
C ILE A 143 -15.95 -7.08 -0.82
N SER A 144 -14.76 -7.22 -1.41
CA SER A 144 -14.63 -7.88 -2.72
C SER A 144 -14.49 -9.38 -2.56
N LYS A 145 -15.36 -10.11 -3.26
CA LYS A 145 -15.30 -11.56 -3.34
C LYS A 145 -14.04 -12.03 -4.08
N GLU A 146 -13.71 -11.41 -5.21
CA GLU A 146 -12.51 -11.74 -5.98
C GLU A 146 -11.23 -11.49 -5.16
N TYR A 147 -11.26 -10.47 -4.31
CA TYR A 147 -10.16 -10.18 -3.40
C TYR A 147 -10.08 -11.20 -2.27
N SER A 148 -11.23 -11.59 -1.72
CA SER A 148 -11.33 -12.64 -0.70
C SER A 148 -10.83 -13.98 -1.22
N ASP A 149 -11.13 -14.35 -2.47
CA ASP A 149 -10.66 -15.59 -3.09
C ASP A 149 -9.13 -15.59 -3.31
N ALA A 150 -8.53 -14.42 -3.52
CA ALA A 150 -7.11 -14.28 -3.83
C ALA A 150 -6.21 -14.08 -2.60
N LYS A 151 -6.72 -13.43 -1.55
CA LYS A 151 -5.92 -13.07 -0.36
C LYS A 151 -6.49 -13.62 0.93
N GLY A 152 -7.80 -13.79 1.05
CA GLY A 152 -8.47 -14.18 2.29
C GLY A 152 -9.61 -13.22 2.60
N PHE A 153 -10.69 -13.74 3.19
CA PHE A 153 -11.88 -12.94 3.51
C PHE A 153 -11.64 -12.02 4.71
N ALA A 154 -11.66 -10.70 4.47
CA ALA A 154 -11.55 -9.66 5.49
C ALA A 154 -10.41 -9.89 6.49
N GLU A 155 -9.22 -10.21 5.97
CA GLU A 155 -8.01 -10.43 6.77
C GLU A 155 -7.62 -9.22 7.61
N ASP A 156 -7.96 -8.00 7.19
CA ASP A 156 -7.71 -6.80 7.98
C ASP A 156 -8.37 -6.90 9.38
N LEU A 157 -9.53 -7.58 9.49
CA LEU A 157 -10.18 -7.85 10.77
C LEU A 157 -9.44 -8.92 11.59
N GLU A 158 -8.86 -9.93 10.94
CA GLU A 158 -8.03 -10.95 11.61
C GLU A 158 -6.72 -10.35 12.13
N GLU A 159 -6.13 -9.41 11.39
CA GLU A 159 -4.92 -8.70 11.81
C GLU A 159 -5.22 -7.70 12.95
N GLY A 160 -6.49 -7.30 13.12
CA GLY A 160 -6.89 -6.19 13.98
C GLY A 160 -6.40 -4.85 13.43
N LYS A 161 -6.36 -4.71 12.10
CA LYS A 161 -5.84 -3.55 11.38
C LYS A 161 -6.88 -2.41 11.38
N PHE A 162 -6.41 -1.21 11.72
CA PHE A 162 -7.15 0.03 11.51
C PHE A 162 -7.08 0.45 10.04
N SER A 163 -7.86 -0.21 9.19
CA SER A 163 -8.01 0.15 7.77
C SER A 163 -8.88 1.40 7.60
N PHE A 164 -8.82 2.07 6.45
CA PHE A 164 -9.55 3.33 6.22
C PHE A 164 -11.06 3.28 6.56
N PRO A 165 -11.86 2.32 6.01
CA PRO A 165 -13.28 2.21 6.36
C PRO A 165 -13.51 1.88 7.84
N ILE A 166 -12.60 1.14 8.48
CA ILE A 166 -12.67 0.80 9.91
C ILE A 166 -12.47 2.05 10.78
N ILE A 167 -11.48 2.88 10.45
CA ILE A 167 -11.20 4.14 11.15
C ILE A 167 -12.41 5.07 11.04
N HIS A 168 -12.99 5.21 9.84
CA HIS A 168 -14.20 5.99 9.67
C HIS A 168 -15.35 5.42 10.52
N GLY A 169 -15.60 4.11 10.46
CA GLY A 169 -16.69 3.46 11.20
C GLY A 169 -16.61 3.66 12.71
N ILE A 170 -15.41 3.59 13.29
CA ILE A 170 -15.20 3.85 14.73
C ILE A 170 -15.52 5.31 15.08
N ASN A 171 -15.15 6.25 14.22
CA ASN A 171 -15.37 7.69 14.48
C ASN A 171 -16.79 8.14 14.14
N ALA A 172 -17.49 7.43 13.25
CA ALA A 172 -18.88 7.70 12.88
C ALA A 172 -19.87 7.32 14.00
N ASP A 173 -19.54 6.31 14.81
CA ASP A 173 -20.27 5.98 16.04
C ASP A 173 -19.32 5.65 17.19
N ILE A 174 -18.84 6.70 17.86
CA ILE A 174 -17.90 6.61 18.99
C ILE A 174 -18.52 5.93 20.23
N SER A 175 -19.86 5.86 20.30
CA SER A 175 -20.56 5.27 21.45
C SER A 175 -20.58 3.74 21.41
N ASP A 176 -20.42 3.16 20.21
CA ASP A 176 -20.46 1.71 19.99
C ASP A 176 -19.05 1.13 19.80
N ASN A 177 -18.62 0.32 20.76
CA ASN A 177 -17.29 -0.28 20.76
C ASN A 177 -17.17 -1.56 19.93
N ARG A 178 -18.22 -2.04 19.24
CA ARG A 178 -18.21 -3.36 18.57
C ARG A 178 -17.06 -3.56 17.59
N ILE A 179 -16.72 -2.51 16.83
CA ILE A 179 -15.61 -2.56 15.86
C ILE A 179 -14.30 -2.75 16.62
N LEU A 180 -14.07 -1.97 17.68
CA LEU A 180 -12.86 -2.06 18.50
C LEU A 180 -12.74 -3.41 19.20
N GLU A 181 -13.84 -3.92 19.76
CA GLU A 181 -13.87 -5.23 20.42
C GLU A 181 -13.56 -6.35 19.42
N THR A 182 -14.15 -6.30 18.22
CA THR A 182 -13.87 -7.28 17.17
C THR A 182 -12.43 -7.24 16.71
N LEU A 183 -11.85 -6.05 16.47
CA LEU A 183 -10.45 -5.91 16.10
C LEU A 183 -9.49 -6.41 17.19
N ARG A 184 -9.83 -6.27 18.48
CA ARG A 184 -9.03 -6.85 19.58
C ARG A 184 -9.11 -8.37 19.60
N GLN A 185 -10.27 -8.93 19.29
CA GLN A 185 -10.50 -10.38 19.26
C GLN A 185 -9.81 -11.07 18.09
N ARG A 186 -9.53 -10.36 17.00
CA ARG A 186 -8.85 -10.90 15.80
C ARG A 186 -9.54 -12.18 15.29
N PRO A 187 -10.83 -12.09 14.92
CA PRO A 187 -11.67 -13.26 14.69
C PRO A 187 -11.26 -14.01 13.43
N LYS A 188 -10.95 -15.31 13.55
CA LYS A 188 -10.76 -16.20 12.39
C LYS A 188 -12.09 -16.66 11.77
N ALA A 189 -13.14 -16.72 12.57
CA ALA A 189 -14.47 -17.13 12.11
C ALA A 189 -15.13 -16.03 11.27
N SER A 190 -15.86 -16.42 10.23
CA SER A 190 -16.50 -15.45 9.32
C SER A 190 -17.68 -14.69 9.93
N GLY A 191 -18.37 -15.25 10.94
CA GLY A 191 -19.56 -14.63 11.55
C GLY A 191 -19.31 -13.21 12.08
N PRO A 192 -18.39 -13.03 13.04
CA PRO A 192 -18.03 -11.70 13.54
C PRO A 192 -17.55 -10.73 12.45
N LYS A 193 -16.92 -11.25 11.39
CA LYS A 193 -16.49 -10.42 10.25
C LYS A 193 -17.69 -9.89 9.47
N TYR A 194 -18.67 -10.73 9.17
CA TYR A 194 -19.91 -10.31 8.53
C TYR A 194 -20.68 -9.28 9.35
N ASP A 195 -20.75 -9.46 10.68
CA ASP A 195 -21.44 -8.51 11.57
C ASP A 195 -20.82 -7.12 11.51
N ILE A 196 -19.48 -7.03 11.48
CA ILE A 196 -18.76 -5.75 11.34
C ILE A 196 -18.90 -5.18 9.93
N ILE A 197 -18.80 -5.99 8.88
CA ILE A 197 -18.97 -5.53 7.50
C ILE A 197 -20.38 -4.95 7.29
N GLU A 198 -21.40 -5.62 7.81
CA GLU A 198 -22.78 -5.15 7.73
C GLU A 198 -22.97 -3.84 8.51
N TYR A 199 -22.38 -3.74 9.70
CA TYR A 199 -22.40 -2.51 10.49
C TYR A 199 -21.70 -1.33 9.79
N LEU A 200 -20.53 -1.59 9.18
CA LEU A 200 -19.81 -0.59 8.39
C LEU A 200 -20.64 -0.11 7.19
N LYS A 201 -21.38 -1.03 6.57
CA LYS A 201 -22.24 -0.73 5.43
C LYS A 201 -23.48 0.05 5.84
N CYS A 202 -24.27 -0.48 6.76
CA CYS A 202 -25.65 -0.05 6.99
C CYS A 202 -25.79 1.00 8.10
N ASN A 203 -24.94 0.97 9.12
CA ASN A 203 -25.05 1.88 10.27
C ASN A 203 -24.16 3.12 10.12
N THR A 204 -22.88 2.90 9.79
CA THR A 204 -21.89 4.00 9.74
C THR A 204 -21.69 4.56 8.33
N ARG A 205 -22.24 3.91 7.29
CA ARG A 205 -22.05 4.25 5.87
C ARG A 205 -20.57 4.42 5.48
N SER A 206 -19.70 3.64 6.10
CA SER A 206 -18.24 3.77 5.97
C SER A 206 -17.74 3.35 4.60
N PHE A 207 -18.42 2.41 3.92
CA PHE A 207 -18.05 2.03 2.55
C PHE A 207 -18.37 3.13 1.55
N GLU A 208 -19.54 3.77 1.66
CA GLU A 208 -19.89 4.93 0.82
C GLU A 208 -18.90 6.07 1.01
N TYR A 209 -18.62 6.45 2.27
CA TYR A 209 -17.61 7.45 2.59
C TYR A 209 -16.22 7.12 1.99
N THR A 210 -15.84 5.85 2.03
CA THR A 210 -14.57 5.38 1.46
C THR A 210 -14.56 5.52 -0.06
N VAL A 211 -15.66 5.18 -0.76
CA VAL A 211 -15.71 5.36 -2.21
C VAL A 211 -15.76 6.84 -2.60
N ASP A 212 -16.49 7.69 -1.88
CA ASP A 212 -16.47 9.15 -2.09
C ASP A 212 -15.05 9.73 -1.96
N SER A 213 -14.31 9.26 -0.96
CA SER A 213 -12.91 9.64 -0.74
C SER A 213 -12.01 9.18 -1.90
N LEU A 214 -12.24 7.97 -2.44
CA LEU A 214 -11.53 7.46 -3.61
C LEU A 214 -11.87 8.24 -4.88
N GLU A 215 -13.14 8.58 -5.12
CA GLU A 215 -13.57 9.42 -6.25
C GLU A 215 -12.92 10.81 -6.18
N HIS A 216 -12.87 11.41 -4.98
CA HIS A 216 -12.18 12.69 -4.79
C HIS A 216 -10.68 12.59 -5.08
N LEU A 217 -10.00 11.57 -4.54
CA LEU A 217 -8.58 11.32 -4.81
C LEU A 217 -8.31 11.06 -6.30
N GLU A 218 -9.19 10.32 -6.97
CA GLU A 218 -9.10 10.07 -8.41
C GLU A 218 -9.21 11.37 -9.21
N SER A 219 -10.14 12.27 -8.84
CA SER A 219 -10.25 13.60 -9.45
C SER A 219 -8.96 14.41 -9.29
N LEU A 220 -8.33 14.37 -8.11
CA LEU A 220 -7.05 15.02 -7.86
C LEU A 220 -5.92 14.41 -8.70
N ILE A 221 -5.88 13.08 -8.82
CA ILE A 221 -4.92 12.36 -9.68
C ILE A 221 -5.07 12.80 -11.13
N GLN A 222 -6.29 12.82 -11.66
CA GLN A 222 -6.59 13.25 -13.03
C GLN A 222 -6.17 14.72 -13.26
N LYS A 223 -6.43 15.60 -12.29
CA LYS A 223 -6.01 17.01 -12.36
C LYS A 223 -4.49 17.17 -12.40
N GLU A 224 -3.75 16.46 -11.53
CA GLU A 224 -2.29 16.48 -11.53
C GLU A 224 -1.71 15.88 -12.82
N MET A 225 -2.32 14.82 -13.36
CA MET A 225 -1.91 14.23 -14.63
C MET A 225 -2.16 15.17 -15.82
N ALA A 226 -3.28 15.89 -15.84
CA ALA A 226 -3.60 16.86 -16.89
C ALA A 226 -2.65 18.07 -16.91
N ALA A 227 -2.00 18.37 -15.77
CA ALA A 227 -0.98 19.41 -15.67
C ALA A 227 0.42 18.94 -16.15
N LEU A 228 0.58 17.65 -16.46
CA LEU A 228 1.82 17.04 -16.94
C LEU A 228 1.72 16.69 -18.44
N GLU A 229 2.84 16.24 -19.03
CA GLU A 229 2.82 15.73 -20.41
C GLU A 229 1.92 14.47 -20.51
N PRO A 230 1.15 14.28 -21.61
CA PRO A 230 0.23 13.15 -21.74
C PRO A 230 0.85 11.76 -21.51
N ASN A 231 0.19 10.94 -20.70
CA ASN A 231 0.73 9.64 -20.28
C ASN A 231 -0.33 8.53 -20.31
N CYS A 232 -0.63 8.05 -21.53
CA CYS A 232 -1.56 6.94 -21.75
C CYS A 232 -1.33 5.68 -20.90
N ILE A 233 -0.09 5.40 -20.46
CA ILE A 233 0.17 4.23 -19.61
C ILE A 233 -0.43 4.47 -18.23
N LEU A 234 -0.12 5.62 -17.62
CA LEU A 234 -0.67 5.98 -16.32
C LEU A 234 -2.18 6.21 -16.39
N GLU A 235 -2.70 6.80 -17.47
CA GLU A 235 -4.15 7.00 -17.67
C GLU A 235 -4.88 5.66 -17.68
N ASN A 236 -4.36 4.67 -18.43
CA ASN A 236 -4.90 3.32 -18.45
C ASN A 236 -4.81 2.61 -17.10
N ILE A 237 -3.73 2.83 -16.34
CA ILE A 237 -3.58 2.26 -15.00
C ILE A 237 -4.63 2.85 -14.07
N VAL A 238 -4.75 4.18 -13.99
CA VAL A 238 -5.72 4.87 -13.14
C VAL A 238 -7.15 4.45 -13.48
N SER A 239 -7.50 4.43 -14.76
CA SER A 239 -8.83 3.99 -15.22
C SER A 239 -9.17 2.55 -14.80
N LYS A 240 -8.20 1.62 -14.86
CA LYS A 240 -8.41 0.22 -14.42
C LYS A 240 -8.57 0.06 -12.92
N LEU A 241 -8.17 1.06 -12.14
CA LEU A 241 -8.27 1.02 -10.69
C LEU A 241 -9.54 1.66 -10.18
N HIS A 242 -10.29 2.37 -11.03
CA HIS A 242 -11.56 2.97 -10.67
C HIS A 242 -12.44 1.98 -9.89
N VAL A 243 -13.04 2.51 -8.81
CA VAL A 243 -13.90 1.75 -7.92
C VAL A 243 -15.34 2.14 -8.21
N ASP A 244 -16.10 1.18 -8.70
CA ASP A 244 -17.48 1.36 -9.13
C ASP A 244 -18.43 0.98 -7.98
N LYS A 245 -19.18 1.96 -7.46
CA LYS A 245 -20.11 1.81 -6.34
C LYS A 245 -21.15 0.71 -6.62
N ASP A 246 -21.74 0.73 -7.81
CA ASP A 246 -22.81 -0.18 -8.19
C ASP A 246 -22.30 -1.63 -8.23
N LYS A 247 -21.09 -1.85 -8.75
CA LYS A 247 -20.48 -3.20 -8.78
C LYS A 247 -20.19 -3.76 -7.38
N LEU A 248 -19.98 -2.89 -6.41
CA LEU A 248 -19.71 -3.27 -5.02
C LEU A 248 -20.97 -3.38 -4.17
N GLY A 249 -22.14 -3.06 -4.73
CA GLY A 249 -23.42 -3.08 -4.02
C GLY A 249 -23.43 -2.12 -2.83
N ILE A 250 -22.76 -0.98 -2.97
CA ILE A 250 -22.72 0.14 -2.01
C ILE A 250 -23.76 1.17 -2.41
#